data_AF-A0A2E3I0Q9-F1
#
_entry.id   AF-A0A2E3I0Q9-F1
#
_cell.length_a   1.000
_cell.length_b   1.000
_cell.length_c   1.000
_cell.angle_alpha   90.00
_cell.angle_beta   90.00
_cell.angle_gamma   90.00
#
_symmetry.space_group_name_H-M   'P 1'
#
loop_
_entity.id
_entity.type
_entity.pdbx_description
1 polymer ?
#
loop_
_entity_poly.entity_id
_entity_poly.type
_entity_poly.pdbx_seq_one_letter_code
_entity_poly.pdbx_strand_id
1 'polypeptide(L)' 'MGYVDDEDFFYIVDRKKDMIIVNGMNVYPRMIEEIIYQHAAVLEVAVVPEPD' A
#
# COMPACT_ATOMS: atom_id res chain seq x y z
N MET A 1 -9.73 -2.88 -6.75
CA MET A 1 -10.97 -2.77 -7.54
C MET A 1 -11.17 -1.29 -7.76
N GLY A 2 -11.11 -0.79 -9.00
CA GLY A 2 -11.29 0.65 -9.25
C GLY A 2 -12.77 1.05 -9.30
N TYR A 3 -13.06 2.30 -8.97
CA TYR A 3 -14.36 2.94 -9.24
C TYR A 3 -14.16 4.14 -10.17
N VAL A 4 -15.19 4.42 -10.97
CA VAL A 4 -15.31 5.60 -11.82
C VAL A 4 -16.30 6.53 -11.15
N ASP A 5 -15.95 7.80 -11.04
CA ASP A 5 -16.87 8.83 -10.54
C ASP A 5 -17.75 9.40 -11.67
N ASP A 6 -18.70 10.26 -11.31
CA ASP A 6 -19.64 10.88 -12.26
C ASP A 6 -18.98 11.90 -13.20
N GLU A 7 -17.69 12.16 -13.02
CA GLU A 7 -16.87 13.08 -13.82
C GLU A 7 -15.90 12.33 -14.75
N ASP A 8 -16.09 11.02 -14.95
CA ASP A 8 -15.30 10.15 -15.83
C ASP A 8 -13.82 9.98 -15.39
N PHE A 9 -13.51 10.23 -14.12
CA PHE A 9 -12.19 9.96 -13.56
C PHE A 9 -12.09 8.52 -13.04
N PHE A 10 -11.03 7.83 -13.49
CA PHE A 10 -10.72 6.48 -13.06
C PHE A 10 -9.89 6.49 -11.77
N TYR A 11 -10.47 6.02 -10.67
CA TYR A 11 -9.74 5.79 -9.42
C TYR A 11 -9.29 4.32 -9.35
N ILE A 12 -7.98 4.12 -9.43
CA ILE A 12 -7.37 2.81 -9.16
C ILE A 12 -7.37 2.62 -7.64
N VAL A 13 -8.45 2.06 -7.08
CA VAL A 13 -8.38 1.53 -5.73
C VAL A 13 -7.64 0.22 -5.81
N ASP A 14 -6.50 0.22 -5.13
CA ASP A 14 -5.58 -0.89 -4.98
C ASP A 14 -6.29 -2.20 -4.61
N ARG A 15 -5.65 -3.34 -4.86
CA ARG A 15 -6.30 -4.63 -4.68
C ARG A 15 -6.50 -4.89 -3.18
N LYS A 16 -7.62 -5.53 -2.83
CA LYS A 16 -7.91 -6.09 -1.49
C LYS A 16 -6.93 -7.23 -1.08
N LYS A 17 -5.74 -7.31 -1.69
CA LYS A 17 -4.78 -8.42 -1.59
C LYS A 17 -3.39 -8.00 -1.11
N ASP A 18 -3.13 -6.73 -0.86
CA ASP A 18 -1.86 -6.26 -0.28
C ASP A 18 -1.99 -6.20 1.25
N MET A 19 -2.35 -7.33 1.85
CA MET A 19 -2.38 -7.52 3.30
C MET A 19 -1.26 -8.50 3.65
N ILE A 20 -0.20 -8.00 4.26
CA ILE A 20 0.90 -8.84 4.75
C ILE A 20 0.49 -9.36 6.13
N ILE A 21 0.54 -10.67 6.34
CA ILE A 21 0.32 -11.26 7.66
C ILE A 21 1.66 -11.37 8.36
N VAL A 22 1.88 -10.56 9.38
CA VAL A 22 3.10 -10.58 10.21
C VAL A 22 2.72 -11.06 11.60
N ASN A 23 3.22 -12.22 12.03
CA ASN A 23 2.91 -12.82 13.33
C ASN A 23 1.40 -12.95 13.62
N GLY A 24 0.59 -13.24 12.59
CA GLY A 24 -0.86 -13.35 12.71
C GLY A 24 -1.63 -12.03 12.73
N MET A 25 -0.95 -10.89 12.53
CA MET A 25 -1.57 -9.57 12.41
C MET A 25 -1.65 -9.14 10.94
N ASN A 26 -2.77 -8.51 10.58
CA ASN A 26 -2.97 -7.93 9.26
C ASN A 26 -2.27 -6.58 9.18
N VAL A 27 -1.23 -6.50 8.36
CA VAL A 27 -0.45 -5.28 8.14
C VAL A 27 -0.62 -4.82 6.70
N TYR A 28 -0.96 -3.55 6.53
CA TYR A 28 -1.08 -2.93 5.21
C TYR A 28 0.26 -2.28 4.83
N PRO A 29 0.89 -2.69 3.72
CA PRO A 29 2.17 -2.15 3.23
C PRO A 29 2.18 -0.63 3.15
N ARG A 30 1.09 -0.02 2.68
CA ARG A 30 0.94 1.44 2.57
C ARG A 30 1.22 2.18 3.88
N MET A 31 0.78 1.63 5.02
CA MET A 31 1.03 2.25 6.33
C MET A 31 2.52 2.25 6.67
N ILE A 32 3.24 1.20 6.29
CA ILE A 32 4.69 1.09 6.50
C ILE A 32 5.41 2.07 5.58
N GLU A 33 5.02 2.13 4.30
CA GLU A 33 5.57 3.05 3.31
C GLU A 33 5.42 4.51 3.75
N GLU A 34 4.24 4.92 4.21
CA GLU A 34 3.99 6.29 4.68
C GLU A 34 4.90 6.69 5.85
N ILE A 35 5.14 5.77 6.81
CA ILE A 35 6.06 6.03 7.94
C ILE A 35 7.49 6.18 7.43
N ILE A 36 7.94 5.30 6.54
CA ILE A 36 9.30 5.35 5.99
C ILE A 36 9.50 6.63 5.16
N TYR A 37 8.47 7.08 4.45
CA TYR A 37 8.50 8.29 3.62
C TYR A 37 8.66 9.58 4.43
N GLN A 38 8.31 9.57 5.73
CA GLN A 38 8.57 10.72 6.62
C GLN A 38 10.06 10.92 6.92
N HIS A 39 10.91 9.93 6.63
CA HIS A 39 12.33 10.03 6.86
C HIS A 39 13.01 10.85 5.75
N ALA A 40 13.59 12.01 6.11
CA ALA A 40 14.14 12.97 5.15
C ALA A 40 15.23 12.43 4.19
N ALA A 41 15.86 11.31 4.52
CA ALA A 41 16.85 10.65 3.65
C ALA A 41 16.24 9.65 2.64
N VAL A 42 14.93 9.43 2.67
CA VAL A 42 14.23 8.51 1.76
C VAL A 42 13.60 9.30 0.64
N LEU A 43 13.95 8.95 -0.61
CA LEU A 43 13.35 9.55 -1.80
C LEU A 43 12.07 8.81 -2.20
N GLU A 44 12.11 7.48 -2.21
CA GLU A 44 10.98 6.59 -2.54
C GLU A 44 11.08 5.30 -1.73
N VAL A 45 9.93 4.64 -1.48
CA VAL A 45 9.83 3.37 -0.77
C VAL A 45 8.74 2.51 -1.38
N ALA A 46 8.98 1.19 -1.43
CA ALA A 46 7.98 0.19 -1.76
C ALA A 46 8.14 -1.01 -0.82
N VAL A 47 7.04 -1.48 -0.23
CA VAL A 47 7.01 -2.61 0.70
C VAL A 47 6.40 -3.81 0.01
N VAL A 48 7.15 -4.90 -0.06
CA VAL A 48 6.74 -6.17 -0.68
C VAL A 48 6.83 -7.31 0.33
N PRO A 49 5.93 -8.31 0.25
CA PRO A 49 6.06 -9.53 1.04
C PRO A 49 7.26 -10.36 0.56
N GLU A 50 8.07 -10.85 1.50
CA GLU A 50 9.12 -11.82 1.22
C GLU A 50 8.57 -13.24 1.47
N PRO A 51 8.57 -14.14 0.47
CA PRO A 51 8.17 -15.53 0.68
C PRO A 51 9.33 -16.34 1.27
N ASP A 52 9.09 -17.01 2.40
CA ASP A 52 9.92 -18.11 2.92
C ASP A 52 9.59 -19.45 2.22
#